data_AF-A0A9W3K3U7-F1
#
_entry.id   AF-A0A9W3K3U7-F1
#
_cell.length_a   1.000
_cell.length_b   1.000
_cell.length_c   1.000
_cell.angle_alpha   90.00
_cell.angle_beta   90.00
_cell.angle_gamma   90.00
#
_symmetry.space_group_name_H-M   'P 1'
#
loop_
_entity.id
_entity.type
_entity.pdbx_description
1 polymer ?
#
loop_
_entity_poly.entity_id
_entity_poly.type
_entity_poly.pdbx_seq_one_letter_code
_entity_poly.pdbx_strand_id
1 'polypeptide(L)'
;MSVIGHRITTRTHVKNKISTTKQVGFVFDLLKEHDIHSADEFRRLIDGKMSLHGSVTFAILRDADVPLDSENRWYDDEFEFRQTIFDCEEISLRNSSKIRLHDCIFLGSLFVSNGNDSIATEVYMDSCIVERTLQIRVGENDASSVGLTDVFSEELRIVQSHVSEIGIFGGAFGGTVLERSEGAQLTVMSDSLGEFQFSDCNFNRVAFPRGQVNVHALPRRHFLTRLFTQCHKFCAFDATSKAKYSDLYWDQRSNQERIRKLIETYDFFLSQTELRHSKLDASHVKYLRALAESHSHGSRWFVFATGAFLKPSRMLLLSAVMLSAFAAIYMLPFCKFVTAGSNVPGSLNILDAIYFSCVTFTTLGYGDIVPLAGARAIAMTEALLGIVMSSSLAVSIARRYIE
;
A
#
# COMPACT_ATOMS: atom_id res chain seq x y z
N MET A 1 -4.55 55.30 -31.45
CA MET A 1 -3.60 54.63 -32.38
C MET A 1 -2.70 53.80 -31.47
N SER A 2 -2.87 52.48 -31.32
CA SER A 2 -2.84 51.39 -32.31
C SER A 2 -1.42 51.01 -32.76
N VAL A 3 -1.19 49.70 -32.94
CA VAL A 3 0.05 48.99 -33.34
C VAL A 3 1.11 48.90 -32.22
N ILE A 4 1.62 47.74 -31.80
CA ILE A 4 1.20 46.32 -31.90
C ILE A 4 1.75 45.56 -30.67
N GLY A 5 1.13 44.43 -30.26
CA GLY A 5 1.74 43.43 -29.37
C GLY A 5 2.00 42.11 -30.13
N HIS A 6 3.17 41.49 -29.97
CA HIS A 6 3.47 40.22 -30.63
C HIS A 6 3.06 39.02 -29.78
N ARG A 7 1.98 38.36 -30.22
CA ARG A 7 1.40 37.18 -29.61
C ARG A 7 1.99 35.95 -30.32
N ILE A 8 2.89 35.21 -29.67
CA ILE A 8 3.46 33.98 -30.24
C ILE A 8 2.43 32.86 -30.09
N THR A 9 1.57 32.69 -31.09
CA THR A 9 0.63 31.58 -31.18
C THR A 9 1.08 30.57 -32.24
N THR A 10 1.88 29.58 -31.83
CA THR A 10 2.16 28.37 -32.62
C THR A 10 1.26 27.23 -32.17
N ARG A 11 -0.04 27.30 -32.51
CA ARG A 11 -0.98 26.17 -32.37
C ARG A 11 -0.81 25.21 -33.56
N THR A 12 -0.01 24.16 -33.40
CA THR A 12 0.12 23.07 -34.36
C THR A 12 -1.04 22.08 -34.23
N HIS A 13 -2.14 22.33 -34.93
CA HIS A 13 -3.24 21.36 -35.06
C HIS A 13 -2.84 20.17 -35.94
N VAL A 14 -2.35 19.09 -35.34
CA VAL A 14 -2.25 17.78 -35.99
C VAL A 14 -3.52 16.98 -35.71
N LYS A 15 -4.47 17.00 -36.66
CA LYS A 15 -5.57 16.03 -36.67
C LYS A 15 -5.02 14.69 -37.15
N ASN A 16 -5.01 13.67 -36.30
CA ASN A 16 -4.80 12.29 -36.73
C ASN A 16 -5.89 11.34 -36.25
N LYS A 17 -6.04 10.26 -37.03
CA LYS A 17 -7.25 9.45 -37.15
C LYS A 17 -7.25 8.33 -36.11
N ILE A 18 -8.38 8.14 -35.41
CA ILE A 18 -8.53 7.11 -34.38
C ILE A 18 -8.25 5.73 -34.97
N SER A 19 -7.27 5.03 -34.38
CA SER A 19 -6.89 3.66 -34.69
C SER A 19 -7.18 2.78 -33.48
N THR A 20 -8.19 1.92 -33.57
CA THR A 20 -8.58 1.02 -32.48
C THR A 20 -7.66 -0.18 -32.39
N THR A 21 -6.53 0.02 -31.74
CA THR A 21 -5.67 -1.02 -31.13
C THR A 21 -5.02 -0.34 -29.93
N LYS A 22 -4.87 -1.03 -28.78
CA LYS A 22 -4.34 -0.40 -27.56
C LYS A 22 -2.88 0.00 -27.78
N GLN A 23 -2.65 1.20 -28.30
CA GLN A 23 -1.34 1.81 -28.40
C GLN A 23 -0.91 2.11 -26.97
N VAL A 24 0.22 1.54 -26.58
CA VAL A 24 1.03 2.07 -25.49
C VAL A 24 1.36 3.51 -25.88
N GLY A 25 1.18 4.48 -24.98
CA GLY A 25 1.37 5.90 -25.30
C GLY A 25 2.78 6.19 -25.81
N PHE A 26 2.91 7.20 -26.66
CA PHE A 26 4.16 7.56 -27.33
C PHE A 26 5.28 7.90 -26.33
N VAL A 27 4.94 8.30 -25.10
CA VAL A 27 5.89 8.49 -23.99
C VAL A 27 6.64 7.20 -23.64
N PHE A 28 5.94 6.07 -23.50
CA PHE A 28 6.57 4.82 -23.10
C PHE A 28 7.34 4.17 -24.25
N ASP A 29 6.86 4.34 -25.49
CA ASP A 29 7.63 3.97 -26.68
C ASP A 29 8.92 4.81 -26.78
N LEU A 30 8.87 6.12 -26.53
CA LEU A 30 10.04 7.01 -26.47
C LEU A 30 11.07 6.60 -25.41
N LEU A 31 10.63 6.26 -24.18
CA LEU A 31 11.55 5.77 -23.14
C LEU A 31 12.23 4.46 -23.56
N LYS A 32 11.48 3.57 -24.20
CA LYS A 32 11.95 2.26 -24.66
C LYS A 32 12.85 2.35 -25.89
N GLU A 33 12.58 3.27 -26.83
CA GLU A 33 13.43 3.57 -27.99
C GLU A 33 14.83 4.05 -27.56
N HIS A 34 14.91 4.74 -26.41
CA HIS A 34 16.13 5.32 -25.86
C HIS A 34 16.74 4.55 -24.67
N ASP A 35 16.16 3.41 -24.26
CA ASP A 35 16.57 2.58 -23.12
C ASP A 35 16.74 3.37 -21.80
N ILE A 36 15.77 4.24 -21.50
CA ILE A 36 15.80 5.15 -20.35
C ILE A 36 15.10 4.51 -19.15
N HIS A 37 15.80 4.42 -18.02
CA HIS A 37 15.26 3.86 -16.77
C HIS A 37 15.21 4.85 -15.62
N SER A 38 15.74 6.08 -15.80
CA SER A 38 15.78 7.12 -14.78
C SER A 38 15.59 8.54 -15.32
N ALA A 39 15.11 9.44 -14.46
CA ALA A 39 14.96 10.85 -14.80
C ALA A 39 16.30 11.56 -15.07
N ASP A 40 17.39 11.14 -14.43
CA ASP A 40 18.72 11.71 -14.66
C ASP A 40 19.29 11.34 -16.04
N GLU A 41 19.02 10.13 -16.53
CA GLU A 41 19.30 9.74 -17.92
C GLU A 41 18.43 10.54 -18.89
N PHE A 42 17.14 10.71 -18.57
CA PHE A 42 16.21 11.49 -19.39
C PHE A 42 16.67 12.96 -19.50
N ARG A 43 17.04 13.61 -18.39
CA ARG A 43 17.58 14.98 -18.36
C ARG A 43 18.82 15.12 -19.25
N ARG A 44 19.77 14.18 -19.16
CA ARG A 44 20.95 14.16 -20.05
C ARG A 44 20.59 13.99 -21.53
N LEU A 45 19.49 13.30 -21.85
CA LEU A 45 19.03 13.15 -23.23
C LEU A 45 18.40 14.44 -23.77
N ILE A 46 17.68 15.22 -22.95
CA ILE A 46 17.02 16.46 -23.40
C ILE A 46 17.89 17.72 -23.30
N ASP A 47 19.05 17.64 -22.65
CA ASP A 47 19.97 18.76 -22.49
C ASP A 47 20.34 19.40 -23.85
N GLY A 48 20.33 20.74 -23.88
CA GLY A 48 20.53 21.54 -25.09
C GLY A 48 19.49 21.41 -26.21
N LYS A 49 18.44 20.57 -26.08
CA LYS A 49 17.40 20.37 -27.12
C LYS A 49 16.16 21.22 -26.87
N MET A 50 15.46 21.62 -27.94
CA MET A 50 14.12 22.24 -27.88
C MET A 50 12.99 21.25 -28.18
N SER A 51 13.30 20.16 -28.88
CA SER A 51 12.38 19.06 -29.16
C SER A 51 13.13 17.74 -29.20
N LEU A 52 12.44 16.66 -28.83
CA LEU A 52 12.95 15.30 -28.93
C LEU A 52 12.14 14.54 -30.00
N HIS A 53 12.83 13.92 -30.94
CA HIS A 53 12.21 13.15 -32.02
C HIS A 53 12.34 11.65 -31.74
N GLY A 54 11.22 10.98 -31.46
CA GLY A 54 11.08 9.53 -31.57
C GLY A 54 10.05 9.20 -32.65
N SER A 55 9.20 8.21 -32.40
CA SER A 55 8.00 7.94 -33.22
C SER A 55 7.08 9.17 -33.41
N VAL A 56 7.06 10.12 -32.46
CA VAL A 56 6.49 11.47 -32.62
C VAL A 56 7.46 12.51 -32.06
N THR A 57 7.27 13.79 -32.40
CA THR A 57 8.08 14.90 -31.88
C THR A 57 7.49 15.45 -30.60
N PHE A 58 8.26 15.41 -29.52
CA PHE A 58 7.93 16.02 -28.24
C PHE A 58 8.51 17.43 -28.16
N ALA A 59 7.69 18.41 -27.76
CA ALA A 59 8.18 19.75 -27.43
C ALA A 59 8.80 19.73 -26.01
N ILE A 60 9.93 20.39 -25.81
CA ILE A 60 10.56 20.57 -24.49
C ILE A 60 10.32 22.01 -24.04
N LEU A 61 9.65 22.17 -22.90
CA LEU A 61 9.42 23.45 -22.23
C LEU A 61 10.24 23.47 -20.93
N ARG A 62 10.99 24.55 -20.72
CA ARG A 62 11.73 24.84 -19.49
C ARG A 62 11.09 26.02 -18.75
N ASP A 63 11.57 26.32 -17.54
CA ASP A 63 11.09 27.46 -16.73
C ASP A 63 11.02 28.80 -17.49
N ALA A 64 11.88 29.03 -18.48
CA ALA A 64 11.89 30.24 -19.31
C ALA A 64 10.80 30.27 -20.41
N ASP A 65 10.27 29.11 -20.80
CA ASP A 65 9.25 28.96 -21.85
C ASP A 65 7.82 28.94 -21.27
N VAL A 66 7.70 28.86 -19.94
CA VAL A 66 6.46 28.63 -19.20
C VAL A 66 6.06 29.90 -18.43
N PRO A 67 4.77 30.32 -18.44
CA PRO A 67 4.31 31.51 -17.72
C PRO A 67 4.10 31.25 -16.22
N LEU A 68 5.16 30.86 -15.50
CA LEU A 68 5.15 30.70 -14.04
C LEU A 68 5.27 32.05 -13.32
N ASP A 69 4.54 32.21 -12.21
CA ASP A 69 4.82 33.28 -11.25
C ASP A 69 5.97 32.93 -10.29
N SER A 70 6.30 33.85 -9.36
CA SER A 70 7.38 33.65 -8.38
C SER A 70 7.14 32.54 -7.36
N GLU A 71 5.98 31.89 -7.38
CA GLU A 71 5.61 30.73 -6.57
C GLU A 71 5.34 29.49 -7.45
N ASN A 72 5.90 29.46 -8.67
CA ASN A 72 5.73 28.38 -9.65
C ASN A 72 4.27 28.11 -10.04
N ARG A 73 3.40 29.11 -9.94
CA ARG A 73 1.97 28.97 -10.25
C ARG A 73 1.69 29.33 -11.70
N TRP A 74 0.87 28.52 -12.36
CA TRP A 74 0.34 28.77 -13.70
C TRP A 74 -1.17 28.94 -13.59
N TYR A 75 -1.67 30.09 -14.05
CA TYR A 75 -3.08 30.39 -14.16
C TYR A 75 -3.52 30.25 -15.62
N ASP A 76 -4.14 29.12 -15.95
CA ASP A 76 -4.79 28.88 -17.23
C ASP A 76 -6.10 28.13 -16.98
N ASP A 77 -7.15 28.45 -17.74
CA ASP A 77 -8.48 27.87 -17.57
C ASP A 77 -8.57 26.51 -18.30
N GLU A 78 -8.05 26.45 -19.54
CA GLU A 78 -7.96 25.25 -20.37
C GLU A 78 -6.49 24.81 -20.53
N PHE A 79 -5.97 24.09 -19.54
CA PHE A 79 -4.63 23.52 -19.55
C PHE A 79 -4.58 22.23 -20.40
N GLU A 80 -4.59 22.38 -21.73
CA GLU A 80 -4.52 21.26 -22.67
C GLU A 80 -3.13 21.15 -23.34
N PHE A 81 -2.37 20.09 -23.00
CA PHE A 81 -1.07 19.79 -23.61
C PHE A 81 -1.00 18.37 -24.16
N ARG A 82 -0.21 18.19 -25.22
CA ARG A 82 0.06 16.90 -25.85
C ARG A 82 1.52 16.78 -26.22
N GLN A 83 2.12 15.60 -26.04
CA GLN A 83 3.48 15.32 -26.52
C GLN A 83 4.47 16.40 -26.05
N THR A 84 4.42 16.71 -24.75
CA THR A 84 5.16 17.84 -24.15
C THR A 84 5.95 17.36 -22.93
N ILE A 85 7.23 17.74 -22.90
CA ILE A 85 8.16 17.50 -21.81
C ILE A 85 8.32 18.81 -21.04
N PHE A 86 7.94 18.81 -19.77
CA PHE A 86 8.14 19.91 -18.84
C PHE A 86 9.38 19.63 -17.99
N ASP A 87 10.46 20.33 -18.31
CA ASP A 87 11.72 20.33 -17.57
C ASP A 87 11.70 21.51 -16.57
N CYS A 88 10.81 21.38 -15.59
CA CYS A 88 10.52 22.33 -14.52
C CYS A 88 10.50 21.57 -13.18
N GLU A 89 11.04 22.15 -12.10
CA GLU A 89 11.05 21.47 -10.80
C GLU A 89 9.64 21.33 -10.19
N GLU A 90 8.79 22.35 -10.37
CA GLU A 90 7.42 22.38 -9.88
C GLU A 90 6.51 23.17 -10.83
N ILE A 91 5.31 22.66 -11.10
CA ILE A 91 4.24 23.39 -11.77
C ILE A 91 2.98 23.32 -10.90
N SER A 92 2.50 24.48 -10.44
CA SER A 92 1.28 24.59 -9.63
C SER A 92 0.13 25.20 -10.44
N LEU A 93 -0.74 24.34 -10.98
CA LEU A 93 -1.94 24.80 -11.70
C LEU A 93 -2.96 25.38 -10.71
N ARG A 94 -3.44 26.59 -10.99
CA ARG A 94 -4.38 27.34 -10.15
C ARG A 94 -5.64 27.71 -10.91
N ASN A 95 -6.79 27.26 -10.39
CA ASN A 95 -8.13 27.59 -10.87
C ASN A 95 -8.42 27.21 -12.33
N SER A 96 -7.75 26.18 -12.86
CA SER A 96 -8.10 25.59 -14.16
C SER A 96 -9.44 24.83 -14.06
N SER A 97 -10.39 25.13 -14.95
CA SER A 97 -11.61 24.31 -15.07
C SER A 97 -11.36 23.01 -15.82
N LYS A 98 -10.32 22.95 -16.66
CA LYS A 98 -10.13 21.86 -17.61
C LYS A 98 -8.64 21.59 -17.83
N ILE A 99 -8.19 20.42 -17.41
CA ILE A 99 -6.80 19.97 -17.50
C ILE A 99 -6.80 18.68 -18.32
N ARG A 100 -6.18 18.71 -19.51
CA ARG A 100 -6.08 17.52 -20.37
C ARG A 100 -4.66 17.31 -20.87
N LEU A 101 -4.05 16.23 -20.42
CA LEU A 101 -2.66 15.87 -20.71
C LEU A 101 -2.63 14.52 -21.40
N HIS A 102 -2.05 14.46 -22.60
CA HIS A 102 -1.80 13.21 -23.32
C HIS A 102 -0.33 13.13 -23.71
N ASP A 103 0.35 12.03 -23.41
CA ASP A 103 1.77 11.86 -23.73
C ASP A 103 2.64 13.01 -23.15
N CYS A 104 2.47 13.34 -21.87
CA CYS A 104 3.24 14.41 -21.21
C CYS A 104 4.20 13.85 -20.15
N ILE A 105 5.39 14.45 -20.06
CA ILE A 105 6.42 14.10 -19.05
C ILE A 105 6.71 15.34 -18.22
N PHE A 106 6.67 15.21 -16.89
CA PHE A 106 7.04 16.26 -15.93
C PHE A 106 8.25 15.80 -15.12
N LEU A 107 9.39 16.49 -15.27
CA LEU A 107 10.65 16.20 -14.57
C LEU A 107 10.69 16.89 -13.19
N GLY A 108 9.59 16.79 -12.47
CA GLY A 108 9.33 17.54 -11.24
C GLY A 108 8.00 17.15 -10.62
N SER A 109 7.39 18.08 -9.88
CA SER A 109 6.07 17.90 -9.25
C SER A 109 4.98 18.67 -9.99
N LEU A 110 3.80 18.07 -10.09
CA LEU A 110 2.60 18.69 -10.66
C LEU A 110 1.53 18.84 -9.57
N PHE A 111 1.23 20.09 -9.20
CA PHE A 111 0.22 20.43 -8.19
C PHE A 111 -1.01 21.03 -8.85
N VAL A 112 -2.02 20.21 -9.12
CA VAL A 112 -3.36 20.69 -9.50
C VAL A 112 -4.07 21.19 -8.27
N SER A 113 -4.52 22.44 -8.29
CA SER A 113 -5.26 23.02 -7.18
C SER A 113 -6.28 24.07 -7.62
N ASN A 114 -7.56 23.77 -7.41
CA ASN A 114 -8.60 24.77 -7.50
C ASN A 114 -8.77 25.45 -6.12
N GLY A 115 -8.72 26.79 -6.10
CA GLY A 115 -8.97 27.61 -4.90
C GLY A 115 -10.33 28.32 -4.94
N ASN A 116 -11.16 28.02 -5.95
CA ASN A 116 -12.49 28.57 -6.12
C ASN A 116 -13.50 27.43 -6.35
N ASP A 117 -14.19 27.04 -5.27
CA ASP A 117 -15.14 25.92 -5.25
C ASP A 117 -16.34 26.09 -6.20
N SER A 118 -16.57 27.30 -6.73
CA SER A 118 -17.60 27.52 -7.75
C SER A 118 -17.27 26.94 -9.14
N ILE A 119 -16.00 26.63 -9.42
CA ILE A 119 -15.55 26.11 -10.72
C ILE A 119 -15.44 24.59 -10.66
N ALA A 120 -16.16 23.89 -11.53
CA ALA A 120 -15.96 22.45 -11.74
C ALA A 120 -14.62 22.21 -12.46
N THR A 121 -13.81 21.29 -11.95
CA THR A 121 -12.51 20.96 -12.56
C THR A 121 -12.52 19.54 -13.14
N GLU A 122 -12.31 19.42 -14.45
CA GLU A 122 -12.06 18.16 -15.15
C GLU A 122 -10.54 17.94 -15.24
N VAL A 123 -10.01 16.90 -14.59
CA VAL A 123 -8.60 16.49 -14.72
C VAL A 123 -8.55 15.18 -15.50
N TYR A 124 -7.98 15.21 -16.71
CA TYR A 124 -7.76 14.02 -17.52
C TYR A 124 -6.27 13.90 -17.90
N MET A 125 -5.65 12.79 -17.51
CA MET A 125 -4.27 12.46 -17.86
C MET A 125 -4.20 11.08 -18.50
N ASP A 126 -3.51 10.98 -19.62
CA ASP A 126 -3.38 9.79 -20.44
C ASP A 126 -1.91 9.61 -20.85
N SER A 127 -1.34 8.46 -20.51
CA SER A 127 0.04 8.09 -20.86
C SER A 127 1.07 9.14 -20.41
N CYS A 128 0.98 9.55 -19.14
CA CYS A 128 1.77 10.66 -18.57
C CYS A 128 2.72 10.20 -17.46
N ILE A 129 3.88 10.83 -17.35
CA ILE A 129 4.87 10.58 -16.29
C ILE A 129 5.07 11.86 -15.48
N VAL A 130 5.03 11.75 -14.15
CA VAL A 130 5.35 12.83 -13.20
C VAL A 130 6.41 12.32 -12.24
N GLU A 131 7.66 12.77 -12.38
CA GLU A 131 8.81 12.21 -11.68
C GLU A 131 8.63 12.17 -10.16
N ARG A 132 8.15 13.27 -9.56
CA ARG A 132 8.05 13.43 -8.10
C ARG A 132 6.61 13.25 -7.61
N THR A 133 5.93 14.34 -7.26
CA THR A 133 4.58 14.30 -6.69
C THR A 133 3.55 14.81 -7.70
N LEU A 134 2.57 13.97 -8.04
CA LEU A 134 1.31 14.37 -8.64
C LEU A 134 0.28 14.61 -7.53
N GLN A 135 0.01 15.86 -7.19
CA GLN A 135 -1.04 16.20 -6.22
C GLN A 135 -2.23 16.83 -6.92
N ILE A 136 -3.42 16.32 -6.61
CA ILE A 136 -4.70 16.81 -7.11
C ILE A 136 -5.54 17.27 -5.93
N ARG A 137 -5.88 18.57 -5.92
CA ARG A 137 -6.90 19.18 -5.06
C ARG A 137 -7.94 19.86 -5.93
N VAL A 138 -9.13 19.29 -5.95
CA VAL A 138 -10.30 19.83 -6.65
C VAL A 138 -11.22 20.48 -5.63
N GLY A 139 -11.86 21.60 -5.98
CA GLY A 139 -12.75 22.33 -5.05
C GLY A 139 -14.02 21.57 -4.70
N GLU A 140 -14.83 22.13 -3.81
CA GLU A 140 -16.12 21.57 -3.38
C GLU A 140 -17.22 21.69 -4.47
N ASN A 141 -17.04 20.97 -5.59
CA ASN A 141 -17.95 21.00 -6.73
C ASN A 141 -18.23 19.60 -7.32
N ASP A 142 -19.47 19.13 -7.15
CA ASP A 142 -19.98 17.83 -7.58
C ASP A 142 -19.72 17.47 -9.05
N ALA A 143 -19.63 18.46 -9.94
CA ALA A 143 -19.42 18.24 -11.37
C ALA A 143 -17.95 17.95 -11.75
N SER A 144 -17.02 18.07 -10.81
CA SER A 144 -15.59 17.82 -11.05
C SER A 144 -15.29 16.33 -11.19
N SER A 145 -14.23 15.97 -11.92
CA SER A 145 -13.83 14.58 -12.14
C SER A 145 -12.32 14.44 -12.35
N VAL A 146 -11.79 13.26 -12.02
CA VAL A 146 -10.36 12.93 -12.16
C VAL A 146 -10.22 11.59 -12.87
N GLY A 147 -9.65 11.60 -14.07
CA GLY A 147 -9.33 10.40 -14.86
C GLY A 147 -7.83 10.31 -15.12
N LEU A 148 -7.18 9.27 -14.60
CA LEU A 148 -5.76 8.96 -14.79
C LEU A 148 -5.66 7.61 -15.52
N THR A 149 -5.15 7.61 -16.75
CA THR A 149 -4.94 6.39 -17.57
C THR A 149 -3.47 6.24 -17.92
N ASP A 150 -2.87 5.10 -17.59
CA ASP A 150 -1.46 4.77 -17.80
C ASP A 150 -0.54 5.92 -17.27
N VAL A 151 -0.80 6.41 -16.04
CA VAL A 151 -0.07 7.51 -15.39
C VAL A 151 0.92 7.00 -14.33
N PHE A 152 2.15 7.50 -14.34
CA PHE A 152 3.26 7.00 -13.53
C PHE A 152 3.85 8.12 -12.66
N SER A 153 4.00 7.90 -11.35
CA SER A 153 4.57 8.92 -10.44
C SER A 153 5.18 8.36 -9.15
N GLU A 154 6.20 9.02 -8.59
CA GLU A 154 6.73 8.63 -7.26
C GLU A 154 5.66 8.74 -6.17
N GLU A 155 4.80 9.77 -6.21
CA GLU A 155 3.70 9.94 -5.26
C GLU A 155 2.44 10.51 -5.94
N LEU A 156 1.31 9.81 -5.82
CA LEU A 156 -0.01 10.35 -6.14
C LEU A 156 -0.73 10.80 -4.86
N ARG A 157 -1.23 12.03 -4.83
CA ARG A 157 -1.94 12.60 -3.67
C ARG A 157 -3.26 13.25 -4.10
N ILE A 158 -4.38 12.56 -3.90
CA ILE A 158 -5.71 13.16 -4.07
C ILE A 158 -6.19 13.61 -2.69
N VAL A 159 -6.22 14.92 -2.46
CA VAL A 159 -6.42 15.49 -1.12
C VAL A 159 -7.44 16.62 -1.12
N GLN A 160 -8.31 16.66 -0.12
CA GLN A 160 -9.31 17.73 0.04
C GLN A 160 -10.12 17.97 -1.25
N SER A 161 -10.67 16.90 -1.83
CA SER A 161 -11.31 16.93 -3.15
C SER A 161 -12.74 16.41 -3.12
N HIS A 162 -13.69 17.17 -3.67
CA HIS A 162 -15.06 16.73 -3.92
C HIS A 162 -15.25 16.47 -5.41
N VAL A 163 -15.66 15.25 -5.79
CA VAL A 163 -15.63 14.81 -7.19
C VAL A 163 -16.77 13.83 -7.51
N SER A 164 -17.35 13.93 -8.71
CA SER A 164 -18.28 12.91 -9.21
C SER A 164 -17.60 11.53 -9.30
N GLU A 165 -16.44 11.47 -9.96
CA GLU A 165 -15.67 10.24 -10.16
C GLU A 165 -14.16 10.48 -10.05
N ILE A 166 -13.47 9.53 -9.40
CA ILE A 166 -12.03 9.28 -9.57
C ILE A 166 -11.88 7.95 -10.30
N GLY A 167 -11.28 7.97 -11.48
CA GLY A 167 -10.85 6.81 -12.23
C GLY A 167 -9.34 6.76 -12.35
N ILE A 168 -8.72 5.67 -11.90
CA ILE A 168 -7.30 5.38 -12.06
C ILE A 168 -7.20 4.03 -12.78
N PHE A 169 -6.42 3.98 -13.86
CA PHE A 169 -6.35 2.82 -14.76
C PHE A 169 -4.92 2.60 -15.27
N GLY A 170 -4.34 1.43 -15.03
CA GLY A 170 -3.03 1.03 -15.61
C GLY A 170 -1.80 1.81 -15.13
N GLY A 171 -1.93 2.69 -14.15
CA GLY A 171 -0.85 3.51 -13.62
C GLY A 171 0.06 2.80 -12.62
N ALA A 172 1.20 3.42 -12.31
CA ALA A 172 2.15 2.92 -11.30
C ALA A 172 2.59 4.05 -10.37
N PHE A 173 2.39 3.85 -9.07
CA PHE A 173 2.57 4.90 -8.07
C PHE A 173 3.36 4.40 -6.88
N GLY A 174 4.50 5.05 -6.58
CA GLY A 174 5.37 4.70 -5.45
C GLY A 174 4.65 4.82 -4.11
N GLY A 175 4.01 5.97 -3.90
CA GLY A 175 3.01 6.24 -2.86
C GLY A 175 1.67 6.68 -3.45
N THR A 176 0.58 6.44 -2.72
CA THR A 176 -0.78 6.80 -3.13
C THR A 176 -1.58 7.22 -1.89
N VAL A 177 -1.91 8.50 -1.81
CA VAL A 177 -2.64 9.09 -0.67
C VAL A 177 -3.99 9.60 -1.15
N LEU A 178 -5.07 9.03 -0.60
CA LEU A 178 -6.40 9.60 -0.63
C LEU A 178 -6.74 10.13 0.77
N GLU A 179 -6.90 11.45 0.90
CA GLU A 179 -7.15 12.08 2.20
C GLU A 179 -8.21 13.18 2.13
N ARG A 180 -9.22 13.10 3.02
CA ARG A 180 -10.29 14.13 3.14
C ARG A 180 -10.97 14.40 1.80
N SER A 181 -11.32 13.35 1.06
CA SER A 181 -11.90 13.45 -0.29
C SER A 181 -13.16 12.61 -0.41
N GLU A 182 -14.17 13.16 -1.08
CA GLU A 182 -15.52 12.58 -1.17
C GLU A 182 -15.99 12.51 -2.63
N GLY A 183 -16.86 11.55 -2.94
CA GLY A 183 -17.42 11.44 -4.29
C GLY A 183 -18.42 10.32 -4.55
N ALA A 184 -18.99 10.30 -5.76
CA ALA A 184 -19.96 9.29 -6.12
C ALA A 184 -19.30 7.94 -6.49
N GLN A 185 -18.13 7.97 -7.14
CA GLN A 185 -17.43 6.74 -7.55
C GLN A 185 -15.90 6.86 -7.44
N LEU A 186 -15.27 5.80 -6.91
CA LEU A 186 -13.83 5.56 -6.97
C LEU A 186 -13.57 4.26 -7.73
N THR A 187 -12.89 4.36 -8.88
CA THR A 187 -12.50 3.23 -9.74
C THR A 187 -10.97 3.18 -9.79
N VAL A 188 -10.38 2.02 -9.48
CA VAL A 188 -8.94 1.75 -9.55
C VAL A 188 -8.78 0.40 -10.25
N MET A 189 -8.10 0.31 -11.39
CA MET A 189 -8.02 -0.94 -12.16
C MET A 189 -6.72 -1.12 -12.94
N SER A 190 -6.07 -2.26 -12.70
CA SER A 190 -4.80 -2.68 -13.32
C SER A 190 -3.58 -1.83 -12.90
N ASP A 191 -3.70 -1.10 -11.79
CA ASP A 191 -2.67 -0.23 -11.24
C ASP A 191 -1.67 -0.99 -10.35
N SER A 192 -0.48 -0.41 -10.19
CA SER A 192 0.52 -0.80 -9.18
C SER A 192 0.66 0.30 -8.12
N LEU A 193 -0.22 0.27 -7.12
CA LEU A 193 -0.20 1.19 -5.98
C LEU A 193 0.73 0.66 -4.87
N GLY A 194 1.77 1.42 -4.52
CA GLY A 194 2.75 1.06 -3.51
C GLY A 194 2.28 1.34 -2.08
N GLU A 195 2.80 2.40 -1.48
CA GLU A 195 2.35 2.87 -0.17
C GLU A 195 0.96 3.52 -0.27
N PHE A 196 -0.09 2.73 -0.02
CA PHE A 196 -1.47 3.22 -0.07
C PHE A 196 -1.96 3.71 1.29
N GLN A 197 -2.48 4.94 1.34
CA GLN A 197 -3.17 5.53 2.48
C GLN A 197 -4.56 6.00 2.05
N PHE A 198 -5.59 5.61 2.81
CA PHE A 198 -6.97 6.09 2.68
C PHE A 198 -7.43 6.58 4.05
N SER A 199 -7.81 7.86 4.16
CA SER A 199 -8.22 8.46 5.44
C SER A 199 -9.18 9.62 5.27
N ASP A 200 -10.19 9.72 6.14
CA ASP A 200 -11.25 10.74 6.07
C ASP A 200 -11.95 10.81 4.68
N CYS A 201 -12.08 9.68 3.98
CA CYS A 201 -12.64 9.63 2.62
C CYS A 201 -13.99 8.91 2.56
N ASN A 202 -14.90 9.38 1.68
CA ASN A 202 -16.25 8.87 1.55
C ASN A 202 -16.65 8.69 0.07
N PHE A 203 -16.86 7.45 -0.38
CA PHE A 203 -17.25 7.16 -1.76
C PHE A 203 -18.48 6.24 -1.81
N ASN A 204 -19.50 6.64 -2.56
CA ASN A 204 -20.76 5.87 -2.64
C ASN A 204 -20.61 4.53 -3.37
N ARG A 205 -19.65 4.44 -4.31
CA ARG A 205 -19.28 3.22 -5.03
C ARG A 205 -17.77 3.11 -5.12
N VAL A 206 -17.25 1.91 -4.85
CA VAL A 206 -15.81 1.61 -4.97
C VAL A 206 -15.64 0.38 -5.84
N ALA A 207 -14.92 0.56 -6.95
CA ALA A 207 -14.46 -0.51 -7.84
C ALA A 207 -12.95 -0.64 -7.67
N PHE A 208 -12.55 -1.54 -6.77
CA PHE A 208 -11.14 -1.77 -6.42
C PHE A 208 -10.91 -3.30 -6.40
N PRO A 209 -10.47 -3.89 -7.54
CA PRO A 209 -10.27 -5.31 -7.67
C PRO A 209 -9.01 -5.76 -6.92
N ARG A 210 -8.70 -7.06 -6.98
CA ARG A 210 -7.49 -7.57 -6.32
C ARG A 210 -6.21 -7.14 -7.06
N GLY A 211 -5.09 -7.22 -6.35
CA GLY A 211 -3.75 -7.02 -6.93
C GLY A 211 -3.29 -5.57 -7.09
N GLN A 212 -4.16 -4.57 -6.88
CA GLN A 212 -3.80 -3.15 -7.03
C GLN A 212 -2.75 -2.69 -5.99
N VAL A 213 -2.78 -3.29 -4.79
CA VAL A 213 -1.86 -3.01 -3.68
C VAL A 213 -1.21 -4.31 -3.20
N ASN A 214 0.09 -4.28 -2.90
CA ASN A 214 0.78 -5.41 -2.26
C ASN A 214 0.48 -5.48 -0.76
N VAL A 215 -0.60 -6.19 -0.40
CA VAL A 215 -1.09 -6.37 0.98
C VAL A 215 -0.03 -6.91 1.95
N HIS A 216 0.96 -7.67 1.48
CA HIS A 216 2.03 -8.21 2.33
C HIS A 216 3.19 -7.25 2.57
N ALA A 217 3.30 -6.18 1.77
CA ALA A 217 4.25 -5.08 1.96
C ALA A 217 3.69 -3.95 2.84
N LEU A 218 2.41 -4.01 3.25
CA LEU A 218 1.78 -3.01 4.11
C LEU A 218 2.51 -2.84 5.46
N PRO A 219 2.54 -1.61 6.00
CA PRO A 219 3.35 -1.26 7.16
C PRO A 219 2.96 -2.03 8.43
N ARG A 220 3.98 -2.48 9.14
CA ARG A 220 3.84 -3.05 10.49
C ARG A 220 4.32 -2.00 11.49
N ARG A 221 3.55 -1.82 12.57
CA ARG A 221 3.81 -0.86 13.68
C ARG A 221 5.06 -1.19 14.53
N HIS A 222 6.07 -1.87 13.97
CA HIS A 222 7.18 -2.44 14.72
C HIS A 222 8.36 -1.48 14.81
N PHE A 223 9.03 -1.44 15.96
CA PHE A 223 10.26 -0.68 16.16
C PHE A 223 11.47 -1.25 15.38
N LEU A 224 11.40 -2.51 14.95
CA LEU A 224 12.52 -3.26 14.35
C LEU A 224 12.54 -3.24 12.81
N THR A 225 11.55 -2.66 12.13
CA THR A 225 11.59 -2.51 10.66
C THR A 225 12.77 -1.65 10.21
N ARG A 226 13.14 -0.63 11.02
CA ARG A 226 14.30 0.26 10.82
C ARG A 226 15.65 -0.43 10.55
N LEU A 227 15.81 -1.70 10.90
CA LEU A 227 17.09 -2.42 10.76
C LEU A 227 17.23 -3.22 9.45
N PHE A 228 16.17 -3.37 8.65
CA PHE A 228 16.18 -4.30 7.51
C PHE A 228 15.51 -3.79 6.21
N THR A 229 15.04 -2.54 6.15
CA THR A 229 14.54 -1.91 4.92
C THR A 229 15.65 -1.22 4.11
N GLN A 230 16.43 -2.01 3.35
CA GLN A 230 17.13 -1.47 2.16
C GLN A 230 16.09 -1.21 1.06
N CYS A 231 15.45 -0.05 1.10
CA CYS A 231 14.49 0.35 0.08
C CYS A 231 15.20 0.70 -1.23
N HIS A 232 14.84 0.03 -2.32
CA HIS A 232 14.98 0.63 -3.65
C HIS A 232 13.86 1.68 -3.77
N LYS A 233 14.21 2.92 -4.13
CA LYS A 233 13.25 3.98 -4.39
C LYS A 233 12.48 3.61 -5.68
N PHE A 234 11.16 3.76 -5.68
CA PHE A 234 10.38 3.59 -6.91
C PHE A 234 10.82 4.66 -7.92
N CYS A 235 10.92 4.32 -9.20
CA CYS A 235 11.20 5.28 -10.26
C CYS A 235 10.04 5.30 -11.26
N ALA A 236 9.50 6.49 -11.53
CA ALA A 236 8.39 6.66 -12.48
C ALA A 236 8.78 6.36 -13.95
N PHE A 237 10.08 6.36 -14.27
CA PHE A 237 10.61 6.06 -15.61
C PHE A 237 10.81 4.56 -15.88
N ASP A 238 10.91 3.73 -14.85
CA ASP A 238 11.02 2.27 -15.01
C ASP A 238 9.63 1.62 -14.89
N ALA A 239 9.04 1.23 -16.02
CA ALA A 239 7.74 0.55 -16.04
C ALA A 239 7.75 -0.86 -15.40
N THR A 240 8.93 -1.41 -15.08
CA THR A 240 9.09 -2.66 -14.33
C THR A 240 9.29 -2.45 -12.83
N SER A 241 9.54 -1.21 -12.39
CA SER A 241 9.70 -0.82 -10.99
C SER A 241 8.40 -1.07 -10.22
N LYS A 242 8.33 -2.22 -9.55
CA LYS A 242 7.23 -2.50 -8.63
C LYS A 242 7.32 -1.54 -7.44
N ALA A 243 6.27 -0.73 -7.28
CA ALA A 243 6.11 0.16 -6.16
C ALA A 243 6.31 -0.58 -4.83
N LYS A 244 7.28 -0.10 -4.04
CA LYS A 244 7.66 -0.67 -2.75
C LYS A 244 7.49 0.36 -1.67
N TYR A 245 6.99 -0.11 -0.54
CA TYR A 245 6.78 0.64 0.68
C TYR A 245 8.06 1.35 1.15
N SER A 246 7.97 2.63 1.53
CA SER A 246 9.11 3.41 2.03
C SER A 246 8.84 3.93 3.45
N ASP A 247 9.77 3.72 4.39
CA ASP A 247 9.65 4.28 5.74
C ASP A 247 9.92 5.82 5.78
N LEU A 248 10.19 6.48 4.64
CA LEU A 248 10.76 7.83 4.60
C LEU A 248 9.77 9.00 4.71
N TYR A 249 8.50 8.82 4.32
CA TYR A 249 7.51 9.93 4.24
C TYR A 249 6.76 10.21 5.56
N TRP A 250 7.16 9.58 6.66
CA TRP A 250 6.44 9.66 7.93
C TRP A 250 6.73 10.92 8.75
N ASP A 251 5.93 11.95 8.46
CA ASP A 251 5.79 13.21 9.20
C ASP A 251 5.80 13.04 10.74
N GLN A 252 6.33 14.04 11.46
CA GLN A 252 6.54 14.06 12.91
C GLN A 252 5.23 14.17 13.75
N ARG A 253 4.06 13.96 13.13
CA ARG A 253 2.75 14.04 13.78
C ARG A 253 2.54 13.01 14.88
N SER A 254 1.50 13.25 15.68
CA SER A 254 1.12 12.36 16.77
C SER A 254 0.98 10.91 16.29
N ASN A 255 1.55 9.97 17.04
CA ASN A 255 1.44 8.54 16.73
C ASN A 255 -0.03 8.08 16.65
N GLN A 256 -0.97 8.79 17.29
CA GLN A 256 -2.40 8.49 17.25
C GLN A 256 -3.01 8.74 15.88
N GLU A 257 -2.72 9.88 15.23
CA GLU A 257 -3.19 10.14 13.85
C GLU A 257 -2.69 9.09 12.87
N ARG A 258 -1.41 8.70 12.97
CA ARG A 258 -0.83 7.65 12.13
C ARG A 258 -1.55 6.31 12.28
N ILE A 259 -1.88 5.92 13.51
CA ILE A 259 -2.63 4.69 13.78
C ILE A 259 -4.06 4.78 13.24
N ARG A 260 -4.73 5.94 13.39
CA ARG A 260 -6.07 6.19 12.86
C ARG A 260 -6.10 6.00 11.34
N LYS A 261 -5.21 6.69 10.61
CA LYS A 261 -5.09 6.58 9.14
C LYS A 261 -4.83 5.15 8.67
N LEU A 262 -3.99 4.39 9.39
CA LEU A 262 -3.77 2.97 9.11
C LEU A 262 -5.01 2.10 9.33
N ILE A 263 -5.77 2.33 10.41
CA ILE A 263 -7.01 1.59 10.69
C ILE A 263 -8.05 1.88 9.61
N GLU A 264 -8.25 3.15 9.24
CA GLU A 264 -9.16 3.57 8.15
C GLU A 264 -8.76 2.94 6.81
N THR A 265 -7.46 2.88 6.51
CA THR A 265 -6.95 2.21 5.29
C THR A 265 -7.24 0.70 5.31
N TYR A 266 -7.05 0.03 6.44
CA TYR A 266 -7.38 -1.39 6.58
C TYR A 266 -8.89 -1.66 6.54
N ASP A 267 -9.71 -0.76 7.09
CA ASP A 267 -11.17 -0.83 7.01
C ASP A 267 -11.69 -0.61 5.60
N PHE A 268 -11.12 0.34 4.85
CA PHE A 268 -11.39 0.50 3.42
C PHE A 268 -11.15 -0.82 2.66
N PHE A 269 -9.96 -1.43 2.81
CA PHE A 269 -9.67 -2.71 2.16
C PHE A 269 -10.64 -3.84 2.56
N LEU A 270 -11.05 -3.93 3.83
CA LEU A 270 -11.92 -4.98 4.34
C LEU A 270 -13.41 -4.78 4.04
N SER A 271 -13.85 -3.55 3.80
CA SER A 271 -15.28 -3.21 3.64
C SER A 271 -15.67 -2.83 2.21
N GLN A 272 -14.83 -2.06 1.50
CA GLN A 272 -15.16 -1.44 0.20
C GLN A 272 -14.46 -2.09 -1.01
N THR A 273 -13.48 -2.98 -0.82
CA THR A 273 -12.68 -3.55 -1.93
C THR A 273 -12.86 -5.06 -2.11
N GLU A 274 -12.56 -5.58 -3.31
CA GLU A 274 -12.63 -7.02 -3.59
C GLU A 274 -11.58 -7.86 -2.85
N LEU A 275 -10.62 -7.23 -2.17
CA LEU A 275 -9.67 -7.90 -1.28
C LEU A 275 -10.40 -8.66 -0.17
N ARG A 276 -11.58 -8.19 0.27
CA ARG A 276 -12.48 -8.89 1.21
C ARG A 276 -12.79 -10.33 0.79
N HIS A 277 -12.88 -10.60 -0.51
CA HIS A 277 -13.18 -11.94 -1.04
C HIS A 277 -11.95 -12.87 -1.10
N SER A 278 -10.73 -12.35 -0.85
CA SER A 278 -9.52 -13.16 -0.73
C SER A 278 -9.26 -13.53 0.73
N LYS A 279 -9.57 -14.77 1.12
CA LYS A 279 -9.41 -15.23 2.51
C LYS A 279 -7.99 -15.03 3.06
N LEU A 280 -6.97 -15.22 2.21
CA LEU A 280 -5.57 -15.01 2.60
C LEU A 280 -5.28 -13.53 2.87
N ASP A 281 -5.62 -12.65 1.94
CA ASP A 281 -5.31 -11.22 2.04
C ASP A 281 -6.16 -10.55 3.13
N ALA A 282 -7.46 -10.84 3.17
CA ALA A 282 -8.37 -10.37 4.21
C ALA A 282 -7.92 -10.83 5.61
N SER A 283 -7.48 -12.09 5.80
CA SER A 283 -6.93 -12.54 7.08
C SER A 283 -5.61 -11.82 7.45
N HIS A 284 -4.83 -11.39 6.46
CA HIS A 284 -3.62 -10.61 6.66
C HIS A 284 -3.96 -9.17 7.09
N VAL A 285 -4.90 -8.50 6.41
CA VAL A 285 -5.35 -7.14 6.75
C VAL A 285 -6.04 -7.13 8.12
N LYS A 286 -6.96 -8.07 8.40
CA LYS A 286 -7.58 -8.25 9.74
C LYS A 286 -6.52 -8.36 10.84
N TYR A 287 -5.41 -9.10 10.60
CA TYR A 287 -4.29 -9.20 11.53
C TYR A 287 -3.49 -7.88 11.67
N LEU A 288 -3.22 -7.17 10.57
CA LEU A 288 -2.51 -5.89 10.61
C LEU A 288 -3.33 -4.83 11.36
N ARG A 289 -4.66 -4.81 11.17
CA ARG A 289 -5.61 -3.97 11.90
C ARG A 289 -5.58 -4.24 13.40
N ALA A 290 -5.71 -5.50 13.83
CA ALA A 290 -5.61 -5.88 15.23
C ALA A 290 -4.26 -5.50 15.87
N LEU A 291 -3.17 -5.55 15.09
CA LEU A 291 -1.85 -5.09 15.54
C LEU A 291 -1.77 -3.55 15.62
N ALA A 292 -2.41 -2.83 14.70
CA ALA A 292 -2.50 -1.37 14.73
C ALA A 292 -3.30 -0.87 15.95
N GLU A 293 -4.45 -1.47 16.23
CA GLU A 293 -5.31 -1.18 17.40
C GLU A 293 -4.64 -1.46 18.75
N SER A 294 -3.71 -2.41 18.82
CA SER A 294 -3.13 -2.84 20.11
C SER A 294 -2.28 -1.75 20.79
N HIS A 295 -2.88 -1.04 21.75
CA HIS A 295 -2.26 0.13 22.38
C HIS A 295 -1.11 -0.22 23.35
N SER A 296 -1.21 -1.29 24.17
CA SER A 296 -0.20 -1.64 25.17
C SER A 296 0.86 -2.62 24.63
N HIS A 297 2.04 -2.65 25.27
CA HIS A 297 3.10 -3.60 24.89
C HIS A 297 2.67 -5.06 25.10
N GLY A 298 1.91 -5.34 26.17
CA GLY A 298 1.37 -6.66 26.46
C GLY A 298 0.34 -7.12 25.42
N SER A 299 -0.61 -6.26 25.03
CA SER A 299 -1.61 -6.64 24.01
C SER A 299 -0.97 -6.79 22.62
N ARG A 300 0.02 -5.97 22.25
CA ARG A 300 0.83 -6.16 21.03
C ARG A 300 1.52 -7.52 21.02
N TRP A 301 2.21 -7.88 22.10
CA TRP A 301 2.91 -9.16 22.18
C TRP A 301 1.93 -10.33 22.10
N PHE A 302 0.79 -10.25 22.79
CA PHE A 302 -0.28 -11.23 22.71
C PHE A 302 -0.85 -11.39 21.29
N VAL A 303 -1.21 -10.29 20.61
CA VAL A 303 -1.69 -10.30 19.21
C VAL A 303 -0.64 -10.85 18.25
N PHE A 304 0.64 -10.51 18.45
CA PHE A 304 1.75 -11.03 17.66
C PHE A 304 1.96 -12.53 17.85
N ALA A 305 2.02 -12.99 19.10
CA ALA A 305 2.22 -14.39 19.46
C ALA A 305 1.06 -15.26 18.96
N THR A 306 -0.18 -14.88 19.27
CA THR A 306 -1.40 -15.60 18.84
C THR A 306 -1.69 -15.48 17.34
N GLY A 307 -1.04 -14.55 16.64
CA GLY A 307 -1.40 -14.22 15.25
C GLY A 307 -2.83 -13.68 15.11
N ALA A 308 -3.35 -13.00 16.15
CA ALA A 308 -4.73 -12.52 16.28
C ALA A 308 -5.82 -13.60 16.11
N PHE A 309 -5.49 -14.88 16.30
CA PHE A 309 -6.34 -16.02 15.94
C PHE A 309 -6.77 -16.02 14.46
N LEU A 310 -5.92 -15.50 13.57
CA LEU A 310 -6.11 -15.48 12.11
C LEU A 310 -5.01 -16.27 11.37
N LYS A 311 -3.91 -16.58 12.07
CA LYS A 311 -2.73 -17.26 11.51
C LYS A 311 -2.49 -18.59 12.24
N PRO A 312 -3.10 -19.71 11.79
CA PRO A 312 -3.03 -20.99 12.51
C PRO A 312 -1.61 -21.54 12.64
N SER A 313 -0.68 -21.16 11.75
CA SER A 313 0.74 -21.52 11.89
C SER A 313 1.40 -20.91 13.14
N ARG A 314 0.95 -19.75 13.62
CA ARG A 314 1.41 -19.14 14.88
C ARG A 314 0.86 -19.89 16.09
N MET A 315 -0.39 -20.33 16.03
CA MET A 315 -1.01 -21.15 17.07
C MET A 315 -0.31 -22.51 17.19
N LEU A 316 -0.07 -23.20 16.06
CA LEU A 316 0.65 -24.47 16.04
C LEU A 316 2.09 -24.34 16.58
N LEU A 317 2.80 -23.26 16.23
CA LEU A 317 4.11 -22.97 16.81
C LEU A 317 4.04 -22.75 18.33
N LEU A 318 3.05 -22.01 18.83
CA LEU A 318 2.87 -21.81 20.28
C LEU A 318 2.55 -23.13 21.00
N SER A 319 1.71 -23.99 20.42
CA SER A 319 1.44 -25.32 20.97
C SER A 319 2.71 -26.18 21.04
N ALA A 320 3.52 -26.19 19.97
CA ALA A 320 4.79 -26.92 19.94
C ALA A 320 5.82 -26.39 20.94
N VAL A 321 5.92 -25.07 21.11
CA VAL A 321 6.76 -24.44 22.14
C VAL A 321 6.26 -24.79 23.56
N MET A 322 4.95 -24.80 23.78
CA MET A 322 4.36 -25.13 25.08
C MET A 322 4.62 -26.60 25.45
N LEU A 323 4.39 -27.54 24.52
CA LEU A 323 4.76 -28.95 24.66
C LEU A 323 6.24 -29.12 25.02
N SER A 324 7.12 -28.47 24.25
CA SER A 324 8.57 -28.53 24.49
C SER A 324 8.97 -28.00 25.87
N ALA A 325 8.28 -26.95 26.36
CA ALA A 325 8.51 -26.37 27.68
C ALA A 325 8.02 -27.30 28.82
N PHE A 326 6.85 -27.92 28.69
CA PHE A 326 6.37 -28.88 29.69
C PHE A 326 7.21 -30.17 29.71
N ALA A 327 7.59 -30.70 28.55
CA ALA A 327 8.56 -31.79 28.46
C ALA A 327 9.88 -31.46 29.17
N ALA A 328 10.40 -30.23 29.00
CA ALA A 328 11.59 -29.78 29.73
C ALA A 328 11.38 -29.73 31.25
N ILE A 329 10.20 -29.31 31.72
CA ILE A 329 9.84 -29.29 33.15
C ILE A 329 9.75 -30.73 33.72
N TYR A 330 9.23 -31.70 32.96
CA TYR A 330 9.09 -33.09 33.42
C TYR A 330 10.41 -33.87 33.52
N MET A 331 11.47 -33.41 32.83
CA MET A 331 12.82 -33.93 33.04
C MET A 331 13.48 -33.45 34.35
N LEU A 332 12.91 -32.43 35.03
CA LEU A 332 13.50 -31.90 36.26
C LEU A 332 13.28 -32.87 37.44
N PRO A 333 14.28 -33.07 38.33
CA PRO A 333 14.30 -34.16 39.31
C PRO A 333 13.24 -34.04 40.43
N PHE A 334 12.52 -32.92 40.52
CA PHE A 334 11.38 -32.79 41.42
C PHE A 334 10.08 -33.38 40.84
N CYS A 335 9.99 -33.57 39.52
CA CYS A 335 8.90 -34.27 38.87
C CYS A 335 9.18 -35.78 38.96
N LYS A 336 8.28 -36.52 39.62
CA LYS A 336 8.38 -37.98 39.78
C LYS A 336 7.24 -38.68 39.08
N PHE A 337 7.54 -39.79 38.43
CA PHE A 337 6.61 -40.58 37.65
C PHE A 337 6.78 -42.07 37.93
N VAL A 338 5.72 -42.83 37.71
CA VAL A 338 5.73 -44.30 37.64
C VAL A 338 5.42 -44.67 36.19
N THR A 339 6.17 -45.62 35.63
CA THR A 339 6.01 -46.06 34.23
C THR A 339 5.58 -47.51 34.16
N ALA A 340 4.83 -47.87 33.11
CA ALA A 340 4.41 -49.24 32.85
C ALA A 340 5.64 -50.16 32.71
N GLY A 341 5.90 -50.97 33.73
CA GLY A 341 7.06 -51.85 33.82
C GLY A 341 8.09 -51.48 34.91
N SER A 342 7.99 -50.30 35.54
CA SER A 342 8.86 -49.94 36.68
C SER A 342 8.11 -49.24 37.82
N ASN A 343 8.15 -49.84 39.01
CA ASN A 343 7.49 -49.34 40.21
C ASN A 343 8.35 -48.35 41.02
N VAL A 344 9.49 -47.91 40.48
CA VAL A 344 10.43 -47.01 41.16
C VAL A 344 10.21 -45.58 40.67
N PRO A 345 9.81 -44.62 41.54
CA PRO A 345 9.57 -43.25 41.11
C PRO A 345 10.83 -42.54 40.59
N GLY A 346 10.82 -42.15 39.32
CA GLY A 346 11.93 -41.45 38.64
C GLY A 346 11.49 -40.21 37.87
N SER A 347 12.45 -39.41 37.40
CA SER A 347 12.23 -38.38 36.39
C SER A 347 12.19 -38.99 34.99
N LEU A 348 11.49 -38.37 34.04
CA LEU A 348 11.42 -38.87 32.67
C LEU A 348 12.71 -38.60 31.89
N ASN A 349 13.04 -39.48 30.95
CA ASN A 349 14.01 -39.16 29.91
C ASN A 349 13.36 -38.23 28.85
N ILE A 350 14.14 -37.72 27.90
CA ILE A 350 13.65 -36.73 26.93
C ILE A 350 12.52 -37.25 26.02
N LEU A 351 12.54 -38.53 25.65
CA LEU A 351 11.51 -39.10 24.77
C LEU A 351 10.21 -39.34 25.55
N ASP A 352 10.31 -39.92 26.74
CA ASP A 352 9.18 -40.15 27.63
C ASP A 352 8.54 -38.83 28.07
N ALA A 353 9.33 -37.78 28.28
CA ALA A 353 8.86 -36.45 28.65
C ALA A 353 8.09 -35.75 27.51
N ILE A 354 8.60 -35.84 26.26
CA ILE A 354 7.89 -35.32 25.07
C ILE A 354 6.60 -36.12 24.82
N TYR A 355 6.65 -37.44 24.96
CA TYR A 355 5.51 -38.32 24.81
C TYR A 355 4.42 -38.02 25.88
N PHE A 356 4.79 -37.97 27.16
CA PHE A 356 3.88 -37.66 28.25
C PHE A 356 3.25 -36.26 28.11
N SER A 357 4.04 -35.26 27.73
CA SER A 357 3.56 -33.91 27.44
C SER A 357 2.55 -33.92 26.28
N CYS A 358 2.85 -34.61 25.17
CA CYS A 358 1.93 -34.76 24.04
C CYS A 358 0.60 -35.41 24.43
N VAL A 359 0.65 -36.53 25.17
CA VAL A 359 -0.52 -37.29 25.62
C VAL A 359 -1.35 -36.51 26.65
N THR A 360 -0.71 -35.67 27.47
CA THR A 360 -1.37 -34.81 28.46
C THR A 360 -2.00 -33.58 27.82
N PHE A 361 -1.27 -32.86 26.95
CA PHE A 361 -1.76 -31.72 26.17
C PHE A 361 -2.97 -32.08 25.30
N THR A 362 -2.93 -33.23 24.64
CA THR A 362 -4.02 -33.74 23.79
C THR A 362 -5.17 -34.36 24.60
N THR A 363 -5.03 -34.44 25.93
CA THR A 363 -6.00 -35.06 26.85
C THR A 363 -6.28 -36.54 26.59
N LEU A 364 -5.38 -37.25 25.89
CA LEU A 364 -5.49 -38.68 25.59
C LEU A 364 -5.31 -39.56 26.84
N GLY A 365 -4.32 -39.24 27.68
CA GLY A 365 -4.12 -39.86 29.00
C GLY A 365 -4.05 -41.39 29.04
N TYR A 366 -3.20 -42.03 28.22
CA TYR A 366 -3.11 -43.50 28.10
C TYR A 366 -2.85 -44.26 29.43
N GLY A 367 -2.29 -43.60 30.45
CA GLY A 367 -2.12 -44.16 31.80
C GLY A 367 -0.88 -45.05 31.98
N ASP A 368 -0.04 -45.14 30.96
CA ASP A 368 1.27 -45.82 30.96
C ASP A 368 2.36 -45.05 31.71
N ILE A 369 2.26 -43.72 31.78
CA ILE A 369 3.09 -42.84 32.60
C ILE A 369 2.19 -42.07 33.58
N VAL A 370 2.41 -42.25 34.88
CA VAL A 370 1.57 -41.68 35.94
C VAL A 370 2.36 -40.66 36.78
N PRO A 371 1.95 -39.36 36.82
CA PRO A 371 2.61 -38.35 37.62
C PRO A 371 2.34 -38.51 39.13
N LEU A 372 3.37 -38.27 39.94
CA LEU A 372 3.33 -38.28 41.40
C LEU A 372 3.63 -36.89 41.99
N ALA A 373 3.09 -36.65 43.20
CA ALA A 373 3.30 -35.43 43.97
C ALA A 373 3.15 -34.15 43.11
N GLY A 374 4.16 -33.27 43.08
CA GLY A 374 4.13 -32.01 42.35
C GLY A 374 3.93 -32.12 40.84
N ALA A 375 4.32 -33.25 40.21
CA ALA A 375 4.12 -33.46 38.78
C ALA A 375 2.62 -33.49 38.41
N ARG A 376 1.73 -33.86 39.34
CA ARG A 376 0.27 -33.87 39.11
C ARG A 376 -0.27 -32.46 38.87
N ALA A 377 0.14 -31.48 39.67
CA ALA A 377 -0.30 -30.10 39.51
C ALA A 377 0.18 -29.51 38.17
N ILE A 378 1.37 -29.90 37.72
CA ILE A 378 1.94 -29.46 36.43
C ILE A 378 1.19 -30.13 35.27
N ALA A 379 0.93 -31.44 35.33
CA ALA A 379 0.12 -32.16 34.34
C ALA A 379 -1.33 -31.64 34.25
N MET A 380 -1.97 -31.32 35.37
CA MET A 380 -3.29 -30.67 35.37
C MET A 380 -3.26 -29.28 34.71
N THR A 381 -2.17 -28.54 34.92
CA THR A 381 -1.97 -27.21 34.31
C THR A 381 -1.72 -27.33 32.81
N GLU A 382 -0.90 -28.30 32.38
CA GLU A 382 -0.67 -28.59 30.96
C GLU A 382 -1.95 -29.00 30.25
N ALA A 383 -2.73 -29.93 30.83
CA ALA A 383 -3.99 -30.38 30.24
C ALA A 383 -4.99 -29.22 30.07
N LEU A 384 -5.12 -28.34 31.06
CA LEU A 384 -5.96 -27.15 30.98
C LEU A 384 -5.50 -26.19 29.86
N LEU A 385 -4.19 -25.94 29.76
CA LEU A 385 -3.62 -25.10 28.70
C LEU A 385 -3.72 -25.77 27.31
N GLY A 386 -3.62 -27.10 27.24
CA GLY A 386 -3.79 -27.89 26.02
C GLY A 386 -5.19 -27.77 25.43
N ILE A 387 -6.23 -27.78 26.29
CA ILE A 387 -7.62 -27.51 25.89
C ILE A 387 -7.75 -26.08 25.35
N VAL A 388 -7.18 -25.08 26.03
CA VAL A 388 -7.22 -23.67 25.59
C VAL A 388 -6.49 -23.47 24.24
N MET A 389 -5.31 -24.07 24.06
CA MET A 389 -4.54 -23.99 22.82
C MET A 389 -5.22 -24.72 21.67
N SER A 390 -5.77 -25.91 21.89
CA SER A 390 -6.50 -26.69 20.88
C SER A 390 -7.76 -25.96 20.42
N SER A 391 -8.50 -25.37 21.37
CA SER A 391 -9.67 -24.51 21.08
C SER A 391 -9.28 -23.26 20.29
N SER A 392 -8.17 -22.61 20.67
CA SER A 392 -7.63 -21.43 19.97
C SER A 392 -7.18 -21.74 18.54
N LEU A 393 -6.58 -22.91 18.32
CA LEU A 393 -6.21 -23.39 16.99
C LEU A 393 -7.46 -23.65 16.13
N ALA A 394 -8.50 -24.28 16.69
CA ALA A 394 -9.76 -24.50 15.99
C ALA A 394 -10.44 -23.17 15.59
N VAL A 395 -10.49 -22.19 16.51
CA VAL A 395 -10.97 -20.83 16.21
C VAL A 395 -10.12 -20.17 15.12
N SER A 396 -8.79 -20.34 15.15
CA SER A 396 -7.91 -19.75 14.12
C SER A 396 -8.02 -20.41 12.75
N ILE A 397 -8.47 -21.66 12.67
CA ILE A 397 -8.81 -22.33 11.41
C ILE A 397 -10.17 -21.82 10.93
N ALA A 398 -11.18 -21.78 11.81
CA ALA A 398 -12.52 -21.26 11.50
C ALA A 398 -12.46 -19.82 10.95
N ARG A 399 -11.78 -18.90 11.63
CA ARG A 399 -11.61 -17.49 11.21
C ARG A 399 -10.82 -17.27 9.92
N ARG A 400 -10.10 -18.29 9.44
CA ARG A 400 -9.31 -18.22 8.20
C ARG A 400 -10.04 -18.84 7.00
N TYR A 401 -10.95 -19.78 7.24
CA TYR A 401 -11.59 -20.56 6.18
C TYR A 401 -13.12 -20.40 6.11
N ILE A 402 -13.77 -19.94 7.18
CA ILE A 402 -15.23 -19.75 7.25
C ILE A 402 -15.57 -18.25 7.14
N GLU A 403 -14.84 -17.38 7.85
CA GLU A 403 -14.84 -15.90 7.69
C GLU A 403 -13.91 -15.38 6.58
#